data_AF-A0A1D9QEV8-F1
#
_entry.id   AF-A0A1D9QEV8-F1
#
_cell.length_a   1.000
_cell.length_b   1.000
_cell.length_c   1.000
_cell.angle_alpha   90.00
_cell.angle_beta   90.00
_cell.angle_gamma   90.00
#
_symmetry.space_group_name_H-M   'P 1'
#
loop_
_entity.id
_entity.type
_entity.pdbx_description
1 polymer ?
#
loop_
_entity_poly.entity_id
_entity_poly.type
_entity_poly.pdbx_seq_one_letter_code
_entity_poly.pdbx_strand_id
1 'polypeptide(L)'
;MFSQTVLKAVFLSLLTYASALPSELDTRATCPDIHVFGARETTAPAGFGTAGVVVNLILSAHPGATSEAIVYPACGGQSSCGGVSYANSVIQGVAAVASAVNKFNTDCPSTKLVLVGYSQGGQIMDNAFCGGGDSNEGLTNTAIPIQASAVNMIKAAIFMGDPRYIYGLPYEVGTCRAQGFAPRPSGFSCPSASKIKSYCDAADPYCCNGSDANTHQGYGTEYGQQALTFVNAQLASSGTSPTSPSTTPSSPGTTTTITSPGSTGVAHWGQCGGNGYTGSTTCASPYTCTYANAYYAQCL
;
A
#
# COMPACT_ATOMS: atom_id res chain seq x y z
N MET A 1 -75.25 -67.14 -11.76
CA MET A 1 -74.38 -66.53 -10.72
C MET A 1 -73.51 -65.51 -11.40
N PHE A 2 -73.66 -64.25 -11.01
CA PHE A 2 -73.01 -63.07 -11.59
C PHE A 2 -71.49 -63.13 -11.41
N SER A 3 -70.71 -62.79 -12.44
CA SER A 3 -69.30 -62.42 -12.24
C SER A 3 -69.02 -61.13 -13.01
N GLN A 4 -68.82 -60.08 -12.23
CA GLN A 4 -68.60 -58.70 -12.65
C GLN A 4 -67.17 -58.49 -13.14
N THR A 5 -67.08 -57.63 -14.15
CA THR A 5 -65.91 -56.95 -14.68
C THR A 5 -65.07 -56.29 -13.58
N VAL A 6 -63.76 -56.53 -13.54
CA VAL A 6 -62.81 -55.71 -12.76
C VAL A 6 -61.81 -55.07 -13.71
N LEU A 7 -61.97 -53.76 -13.86
CA LEU A 7 -61.06 -52.84 -14.54
C LEU A 7 -59.73 -52.79 -13.79
N LYS A 8 -58.61 -53.06 -14.48
CA LYS A 8 -57.26 -52.81 -13.94
C LYS A 8 -56.93 -51.32 -14.07
N ALA A 9 -56.92 -50.60 -12.95
CA ALA A 9 -56.35 -49.26 -12.89
C ALA A 9 -54.82 -49.37 -12.75
N VAL A 10 -54.09 -48.92 -13.76
CA VAL A 10 -52.62 -48.79 -13.71
C VAL A 10 -52.31 -47.43 -13.08
N PHE A 11 -51.85 -47.45 -11.82
CA PHE A 11 -51.32 -46.26 -11.15
C PHE A 11 -49.91 -45.98 -11.66
N LEU A 12 -49.76 -44.95 -12.48
CA LEU A 12 -48.46 -44.42 -12.91
C LEU A 12 -47.91 -43.53 -11.80
N SER A 13 -46.95 -44.04 -11.03
CA SER A 13 -46.23 -43.29 -9.99
C SER A 13 -45.14 -42.44 -10.66
N LEU A 14 -45.35 -41.13 -10.77
CA LEU A 14 -44.27 -40.20 -11.11
C LEU A 14 -43.36 -40.03 -9.89
N LEU A 15 -42.17 -40.63 -9.92
CA LEU A 15 -41.06 -40.22 -9.05
C LEU A 15 -40.52 -38.88 -9.56
N THR A 16 -40.77 -37.81 -8.82
CA THR A 16 -40.07 -36.54 -8.98
C THR A 16 -38.67 -36.67 -8.39
N TYR A 17 -37.67 -36.91 -9.24
CA TYR A 17 -36.26 -36.68 -8.91
C TYR A 17 -36.06 -35.17 -8.75
N ALA A 18 -36.11 -34.69 -7.51
CA ALA A 18 -35.60 -33.37 -7.18
C ALA A 18 -34.06 -33.45 -7.21
N SER A 19 -33.48 -33.11 -8.36
CA SER A 19 -32.06 -32.82 -8.46
C SER A 19 -31.80 -31.56 -7.64
N ALA A 20 -31.41 -31.71 -6.38
CA ALA A 20 -30.74 -30.64 -5.66
C ALA A 20 -29.43 -30.39 -6.42
N LEU A 21 -29.43 -29.41 -7.31
CA LEU A 21 -28.18 -28.79 -7.73
C LEU A 21 -27.46 -28.38 -6.44
N PRO A 22 -26.17 -28.69 -6.28
CA PRO A 22 -25.40 -28.08 -5.21
C PRO A 22 -25.64 -26.58 -5.34
N SER A 23 -26.28 -25.97 -4.35
CA SER A 23 -26.21 -24.54 -4.22
C SER A 23 -24.72 -24.21 -4.22
N GLU A 24 -24.30 -23.35 -5.15
CA GLU A 24 -23.02 -22.67 -5.07
C GLU A 24 -23.04 -21.77 -3.83
N LEU A 25 -23.02 -22.40 -2.66
CA LEU A 25 -22.65 -21.79 -1.39
C LEU A 25 -21.15 -21.57 -1.45
N ASP A 26 -20.80 -20.54 -2.20
CA ASP A 26 -20.02 -19.43 -1.68
C ASP A 26 -18.79 -19.83 -0.86
N THR A 27 -17.83 -20.50 -1.51
CA THR A 27 -16.43 -20.26 -1.17
C THR A 27 -15.95 -18.96 -1.81
N ARG A 28 -16.73 -17.86 -1.73
CA ARG A 28 -16.12 -16.53 -1.82
C ARG A 28 -15.21 -16.44 -0.60
N ALA A 29 -13.91 -16.55 -0.84
CA ALA A 29 -12.95 -16.00 0.09
C ALA A 29 -13.43 -14.58 0.43
N THR A 30 -13.76 -14.34 1.69
CA THR A 30 -14.24 -13.04 2.13
C THR A 30 -13.11 -12.06 1.88
N CYS A 31 -13.27 -11.13 0.93
CA CYS A 31 -12.23 -10.18 0.58
C CYS A 31 -11.82 -9.40 1.83
N PRO A 32 -10.51 -9.25 2.09
CA PRO A 32 -10.04 -8.50 3.25
C PRO A 32 -10.33 -7.01 3.05
N ASP A 33 -10.46 -6.26 4.14
CA ASP A 33 -10.59 -4.79 4.04
C ASP A 33 -9.31 -4.15 3.49
N ILE A 34 -8.16 -4.73 3.84
CA ILE A 34 -6.82 -4.28 3.45
C ILE A 34 -6.01 -5.45 2.90
N HIS A 35 -5.32 -5.23 1.78
CA HIS A 35 -4.35 -6.17 1.24
C HIS A 35 -3.02 -5.47 0.92
N VAL A 36 -1.91 -6.09 1.30
CA VAL A 36 -0.57 -5.54 1.16
C VAL A 36 0.26 -6.36 0.17
N PHE A 37 0.76 -5.73 -0.88
CA PHE A 37 1.75 -6.33 -1.77
C PHE A 37 3.15 -5.95 -1.30
N GLY A 38 4.02 -6.94 -1.12
CA GLY A 38 5.42 -6.71 -0.76
C GLY A 38 6.39 -7.15 -1.86
N ALA A 39 7.39 -6.33 -2.20
CA ALA A 39 8.44 -6.69 -3.14
C ALA A 39 9.82 -6.56 -2.50
N ARG A 40 10.56 -7.67 -2.50
CA ARG A 40 11.90 -7.81 -1.93
C ARG A 40 12.98 -7.08 -2.74
N GLU A 41 14.16 -7.01 -2.16
CA GLU A 41 15.40 -6.54 -2.74
C GLU A 41 16.10 -7.61 -3.60
N THR A 42 17.08 -7.19 -4.40
CA THR A 42 17.88 -8.10 -5.23
C THR A 42 18.58 -9.16 -4.38
N THR A 43 18.63 -10.41 -4.88
CA THR A 43 19.22 -11.61 -4.29
C THR A 43 18.51 -12.18 -3.05
N ALA A 44 17.54 -11.47 -2.47
CA ALA A 44 16.75 -12.02 -1.39
C ALA A 44 15.99 -13.29 -1.85
N PRO A 45 15.82 -14.30 -0.98
CA PRO A 45 14.97 -15.46 -1.26
C PRO A 45 13.53 -15.04 -1.58
N ALA A 46 12.79 -15.89 -2.30
CA ALA A 46 11.38 -15.65 -2.59
C ALA A 46 10.58 -15.36 -1.30
N GLY A 47 9.79 -14.29 -1.33
CA GLY A 47 9.13 -13.72 -0.15
C GLY A 47 9.24 -12.20 -0.13
N PHE A 48 9.09 -11.61 1.05
CA PHE A 48 9.09 -10.15 1.22
C PHE A 48 10.48 -9.53 1.30
N GLY A 49 11.53 -10.30 1.62
CA GLY A 49 12.83 -9.73 1.95
C GLY A 49 12.70 -8.68 3.07
N THR A 50 13.46 -7.61 2.96
CA THR A 50 13.47 -6.51 3.94
C THR A 50 12.19 -5.67 3.90
N ALA A 51 11.43 -5.70 2.78
CA ALA A 51 10.08 -5.12 2.73
C ALA A 51 9.14 -5.70 3.80
N GLY A 52 9.42 -6.93 4.24
CA GLY A 52 8.67 -7.63 5.28
C GLY A 52 8.54 -6.86 6.60
N VAL A 53 9.50 -5.97 6.93
CA VAL A 53 9.43 -5.14 8.14
C VAL A 53 8.16 -4.27 8.14
N VAL A 54 7.93 -3.52 7.06
CA VAL A 54 6.75 -2.63 6.95
C VAL A 54 5.48 -3.43 6.70
N VAL A 55 5.54 -4.50 5.89
CA VAL A 55 4.38 -5.39 5.68
C VAL A 55 3.87 -5.92 7.04
N ASN A 56 4.76 -6.44 7.88
CA ASN A 56 4.39 -7.00 9.18
C ASN A 56 3.87 -5.94 10.16
N LEU A 57 4.41 -4.71 10.12
CA LEU A 57 3.90 -3.58 10.90
C LEU A 57 2.44 -3.26 10.51
N ILE A 58 2.12 -3.25 9.22
CA ILE A 58 0.76 -3.00 8.73
C ILE A 58 -0.18 -4.13 9.14
N LEU A 59 0.20 -5.39 8.91
CA LEU A 59 -0.63 -6.55 9.29
C LEU A 59 -0.92 -6.59 10.80
N SER A 60 0.06 -6.23 11.62
CA SER A 60 -0.10 -6.18 13.08
C SER A 60 -1.04 -5.06 13.53
N ALA A 61 -1.05 -3.93 12.82
CA ALA A 61 -1.88 -2.77 13.14
C ALA A 61 -3.34 -2.91 12.64
N HIS A 62 -3.60 -3.78 11.66
CA HIS A 62 -4.90 -3.93 11.02
C HIS A 62 -5.37 -5.39 11.04
N PRO A 63 -6.08 -5.84 12.10
CA PRO A 63 -6.60 -7.20 12.19
C PRO A 63 -7.46 -7.56 10.98
N GLY A 64 -7.19 -8.71 10.36
CA GLY A 64 -7.88 -9.17 9.15
C GLY A 64 -7.29 -8.67 7.84
N ALA A 65 -6.27 -7.78 7.87
CA ALA A 65 -5.47 -7.49 6.69
C ALA A 65 -4.71 -8.74 6.24
N THR A 66 -4.50 -8.85 4.93
CA THR A 66 -3.71 -9.94 4.34
C THR A 66 -2.59 -9.37 3.45
N SER A 67 -1.70 -10.24 2.99
CA SER A 67 -0.57 -9.82 2.17
C SER A 67 -0.12 -10.91 1.20
N GLU A 68 0.50 -10.51 0.10
CA GLU A 68 1.23 -11.42 -0.77
C GLU A 68 2.55 -10.79 -1.28
N ALA A 69 3.55 -11.64 -1.48
CA ALA A 69 4.82 -11.22 -2.05
C ALA A 69 4.75 -11.21 -3.58
N ILE A 70 5.32 -10.19 -4.21
CA ILE A 70 5.46 -10.16 -5.66
C ILE A 70 6.40 -11.27 -6.10
N VAL A 71 5.89 -12.15 -6.97
CA VAL A 71 6.68 -13.24 -7.55
C VAL A 71 7.40 -12.72 -8.78
N TYR A 72 8.70 -12.43 -8.61
CA TYR A 72 9.58 -11.98 -9.68
C TYR A 72 11.04 -12.39 -9.39
N PRO A 73 11.96 -12.27 -10.35
CA PRO A 73 13.32 -12.81 -10.20
C PRO A 73 14.11 -12.21 -9.03
N ALA A 74 13.93 -10.92 -8.73
CA ALA A 74 14.75 -10.15 -7.79
C ALA A 74 16.25 -10.43 -7.95
N CYS A 75 16.77 -10.28 -9.16
CA CYS A 75 18.12 -10.70 -9.51
C CYS A 75 18.89 -9.59 -10.21
N GLY A 76 20.22 -9.68 -10.18
CA GLY A 76 21.16 -8.77 -10.81
C GLY A 76 22.24 -9.51 -11.60
N GLY A 77 21.96 -10.73 -12.05
CA GLY A 77 22.89 -11.63 -12.75
C GLY A 77 23.53 -12.71 -11.86
N GLN A 78 23.25 -12.71 -10.56
CA GLN A 78 23.80 -13.70 -9.63
C GLN A 78 23.17 -15.09 -9.87
N SER A 79 23.98 -16.14 -9.80
CA SER A 79 23.50 -17.53 -9.95
C SER A 79 22.52 -17.95 -8.86
N SER A 80 22.64 -17.40 -7.65
CA SER A 80 21.75 -17.69 -6.51
C SER A 80 20.28 -17.33 -6.76
N CYS A 81 20.01 -16.39 -7.66
CA CYS A 81 18.66 -15.97 -8.07
C CYS A 81 18.33 -16.34 -9.52
N GLY A 82 19.04 -17.32 -10.09
CA GLY A 82 18.79 -17.85 -11.43
C GLY A 82 19.50 -17.12 -12.57
N GLY A 83 20.40 -16.18 -12.29
CA GLY A 83 21.25 -15.52 -13.30
C GLY A 83 20.53 -14.50 -14.18
N VAL A 84 19.30 -14.11 -13.84
CA VAL A 84 18.56 -13.07 -14.57
C VAL A 84 19.24 -11.72 -14.35
N SER A 85 19.55 -11.00 -15.44
CA SER A 85 20.14 -9.66 -15.36
C SER A 85 19.26 -8.68 -14.60
N TYR A 86 19.85 -7.62 -14.04
CA TYR A 86 19.11 -6.61 -13.29
C TYR A 86 17.96 -6.00 -14.11
N ALA A 87 18.27 -5.55 -15.33
CA ALA A 87 17.30 -5.02 -16.28
C ALA A 87 16.12 -5.98 -16.55
N ASN A 88 16.39 -7.25 -16.85
CA ASN A 88 15.34 -8.24 -17.09
C ASN A 88 14.54 -8.55 -15.83
N SER A 89 15.18 -8.52 -14.65
CA SER A 89 14.50 -8.67 -13.37
C SER A 89 13.54 -7.51 -13.10
N VAL A 90 13.95 -6.27 -13.39
CA VAL A 90 13.08 -5.09 -13.26
C VAL A 90 11.91 -5.16 -14.24
N ILE A 91 12.15 -5.43 -15.54
CA ILE A 91 11.08 -5.52 -16.54
C ILE A 91 10.05 -6.59 -16.15
N GLN A 92 10.50 -7.78 -15.76
CA GLN A 92 9.62 -8.86 -15.32
C GLN A 92 8.91 -8.50 -14.01
N GLY A 93 9.59 -7.83 -13.08
CA GLY A 93 9.02 -7.37 -11.82
C GLY A 93 7.90 -6.34 -12.00
N VAL A 94 8.06 -5.38 -12.91
CA VAL A 94 7.01 -4.40 -13.24
C VAL A 94 5.76 -5.10 -13.78
N ALA A 95 5.95 -6.07 -14.69
CA ALA A 95 4.84 -6.87 -15.21
C ALA A 95 4.19 -7.74 -14.11
N ALA A 96 4.97 -8.29 -13.18
CA ALA A 96 4.49 -9.08 -12.05
C ALA A 96 3.67 -8.23 -11.07
N VAL A 97 4.13 -7.02 -10.70
CA VAL A 97 3.38 -6.07 -9.87
C VAL A 97 2.04 -5.76 -10.51
N ALA A 98 2.05 -5.38 -11.79
CA ALA A 98 0.81 -5.05 -12.50
C ALA A 98 -0.16 -6.23 -12.54
N SER A 99 0.34 -7.44 -12.83
CA SER A 99 -0.47 -8.65 -12.91
C SER A 99 -1.11 -8.99 -11.56
N ALA A 100 -0.32 -9.01 -10.48
CA ALA A 100 -0.80 -9.35 -9.14
C ALA A 100 -1.83 -8.32 -8.65
N VAL A 101 -1.52 -7.04 -8.74
CA VAL A 101 -2.39 -5.95 -8.29
C VAL A 101 -3.71 -5.91 -9.07
N ASN A 102 -3.65 -6.01 -10.41
CA ASN A 102 -4.85 -5.98 -11.24
C ASN A 102 -5.73 -7.22 -11.02
N LYS A 103 -5.12 -8.39 -10.90
CA LYS A 103 -5.85 -9.63 -10.60
C LYS A 103 -6.54 -9.53 -9.24
N PHE A 104 -5.82 -9.16 -8.19
CA PHE A 104 -6.39 -9.03 -6.87
C PHE A 104 -7.52 -8.00 -6.82
N ASN A 105 -7.36 -6.85 -7.49
CA ASN A 105 -8.43 -5.85 -7.55
C ASN A 105 -9.66 -6.37 -8.34
N THR A 106 -9.47 -7.22 -9.33
CA THR A 106 -10.59 -7.86 -10.05
C THR A 106 -11.37 -8.79 -9.13
N ASP A 107 -10.66 -9.59 -8.33
CA ASP A 107 -11.25 -10.55 -7.41
C ASP A 107 -11.88 -9.84 -6.18
N CYS A 108 -11.24 -8.75 -5.72
CA CYS A 108 -11.60 -7.98 -4.53
C CYS A 108 -11.60 -6.46 -4.80
N PRO A 109 -12.62 -5.95 -5.52
CA PRO A 109 -12.63 -4.58 -6.05
C PRO A 109 -12.78 -3.49 -4.99
N SER A 110 -13.29 -3.81 -3.80
CA SER A 110 -13.46 -2.88 -2.68
C SER A 110 -12.32 -2.89 -1.67
N THR A 111 -11.36 -3.83 -1.78
CA THR A 111 -10.24 -3.92 -0.84
C THR A 111 -9.27 -2.75 -1.03
N LYS A 112 -8.85 -2.13 0.08
CA LYS A 112 -7.81 -1.09 0.07
C LYS A 112 -6.46 -1.77 -0.13
N LEU A 113 -5.70 -1.32 -1.12
CA LEU A 113 -4.41 -1.90 -1.47
C LEU A 113 -3.27 -1.04 -0.93
N VAL A 114 -2.21 -1.68 -0.46
CA VAL A 114 -0.96 -1.03 -0.06
C VAL A 114 0.20 -1.69 -0.79
N LEU A 115 1.13 -0.89 -1.31
CA LEU A 115 2.36 -1.37 -1.94
C LEU A 115 3.55 -1.11 -0.99
N VAL A 116 4.41 -2.11 -0.81
CA VAL A 116 5.64 -1.98 -0.02
C VAL A 116 6.80 -2.59 -0.80
N GLY A 117 7.69 -1.75 -1.32
CA GLY A 117 8.83 -2.18 -2.13
C GLY A 117 10.15 -1.79 -1.47
N TYR A 118 11.11 -2.70 -1.48
CA TYR A 118 12.45 -2.48 -0.94
C TYR A 118 13.51 -2.65 -2.03
N SER A 119 14.40 -1.68 -2.20
CA SER A 119 15.46 -1.68 -3.22
C SER A 119 14.90 -1.87 -4.63
N GLN A 120 15.32 -2.91 -5.38
CA GLN A 120 14.72 -3.30 -6.65
C GLN A 120 13.20 -3.50 -6.56
N GLY A 121 12.69 -3.96 -5.41
CA GLY A 121 11.26 -4.06 -5.12
C GLY A 121 10.55 -2.70 -5.09
N GLY A 122 11.23 -1.65 -4.62
CA GLY A 122 10.79 -0.26 -4.71
C GLY A 122 10.71 0.19 -6.17
N GLN A 123 11.78 -0.02 -6.92
CA GLN A 123 11.86 0.35 -8.34
C GLN A 123 10.75 -0.29 -9.19
N ILE A 124 10.47 -1.58 -9.01
CA ILE A 124 9.41 -2.24 -9.81
C ILE A 124 8.02 -1.74 -9.44
N MET A 125 7.78 -1.36 -8.18
CA MET A 125 6.50 -0.80 -7.74
C MET A 125 6.36 0.68 -8.16
N ASP A 126 7.43 1.48 -8.12
CA ASP A 126 7.45 2.84 -8.66
C ASP A 126 7.12 2.82 -10.15
N ASN A 127 7.85 2.02 -10.93
CA ASN A 127 7.61 1.89 -12.37
C ASN A 127 6.17 1.41 -12.68
N ALA A 128 5.64 0.46 -11.92
CA ALA A 128 4.27 -0.04 -12.13
C ALA A 128 3.18 0.95 -11.69
N PHE A 129 3.40 1.75 -10.66
CA PHE A 129 2.39 2.63 -10.07
C PHE A 129 2.40 4.05 -10.65
N CYS A 130 3.58 4.54 -11.01
CA CYS A 130 3.77 5.88 -11.54
C CYS A 130 4.01 5.90 -13.06
N GLY A 131 4.27 4.74 -13.69
CA GLY A 131 4.54 4.67 -15.13
C GLY A 131 5.86 5.35 -15.47
N GLY A 132 5.91 6.09 -16.58
CA GLY A 132 7.05 6.91 -17.00
C GLY A 132 8.25 6.13 -17.56
N GLY A 133 8.16 4.81 -17.62
CA GLY A 133 9.24 3.93 -18.08
C GLY A 133 10.46 3.94 -17.17
N ASP A 134 11.48 3.21 -17.60
CA ASP A 134 12.79 3.10 -16.96
C ASP A 134 13.85 2.78 -18.01
N SER A 135 14.36 3.84 -18.65
CA SER A 135 15.30 3.71 -19.76
C SER A 135 16.65 3.11 -19.35
N ASN A 136 17.05 3.24 -18.09
CA ASN A 136 18.27 2.63 -17.58
C ASN A 136 18.19 1.09 -17.60
N GLU A 137 16.98 0.55 -17.50
CA GLU A 137 16.69 -0.89 -17.51
C GLU A 137 16.06 -1.37 -18.82
N GLY A 138 15.93 -0.49 -19.83
CA GLY A 138 15.33 -0.83 -21.13
C GLY A 138 13.80 -0.90 -21.14
N LEU A 139 13.11 -0.43 -20.10
CA LEU A 139 11.66 -0.34 -20.06
C LEU A 139 11.19 0.97 -20.74
N THR A 140 10.88 0.89 -22.03
CA THR A 140 10.53 2.09 -22.84
C THR A 140 9.08 2.53 -22.72
N ASN A 141 8.17 1.63 -22.36
CA ASN A 141 6.74 1.98 -22.22
C ASN A 141 6.53 2.89 -21.01
N THR A 142 5.94 4.06 -21.25
CA THR A 142 5.69 5.07 -20.22
C THR A 142 4.29 5.00 -19.61
N ALA A 143 3.41 4.16 -20.14
CA ALA A 143 2.08 3.95 -19.57
C ALA A 143 2.17 3.31 -18.18
N ILE A 144 1.19 3.62 -17.32
CA ILE A 144 1.01 2.92 -16.05
C ILE A 144 0.39 1.54 -16.36
N PRO A 145 1.07 0.42 -16.06
CA PRO A 145 0.56 -0.92 -16.35
C PRO A 145 -0.53 -1.39 -15.36
N ILE A 146 -0.65 -0.77 -14.19
CA ILE A 146 -1.75 -1.02 -13.25
C ILE A 146 -3.02 -0.34 -13.77
N GLN A 147 -4.13 -1.08 -13.79
CA GLN A 147 -5.43 -0.58 -14.26
C GLN A 147 -5.96 0.54 -13.35
N ALA A 148 -6.71 1.48 -13.92
CA ALA A 148 -7.24 2.63 -13.19
C ALA A 148 -8.09 2.26 -11.95
N SER A 149 -8.85 1.16 -12.03
CA SER A 149 -9.63 0.65 -10.89
C SER A 149 -8.72 0.24 -9.73
N ALA A 150 -7.61 -0.44 -10.02
CA ALA A 150 -6.64 -0.86 -9.02
C ALA A 150 -5.81 0.33 -8.51
N VAL A 151 -5.40 1.27 -9.38
CA VAL A 151 -4.76 2.54 -8.97
C VAL A 151 -5.63 3.33 -7.99
N ASN A 152 -6.95 3.34 -8.20
CA ASN A 152 -7.90 3.97 -7.28
C ASN A 152 -7.90 3.28 -5.90
N MET A 153 -7.75 1.96 -5.88
CA MET A 153 -7.77 1.16 -4.65
C MET A 153 -6.42 1.09 -3.93
N ILE A 154 -5.30 1.39 -4.61
CA ILE A 154 -4.02 1.66 -3.94
C ILE A 154 -4.16 2.95 -3.13
N LYS A 155 -4.03 2.85 -1.81
CA LYS A 155 -4.16 3.99 -0.88
C LYS A 155 -2.81 4.53 -0.43
N ALA A 156 -1.82 3.64 -0.29
CA ALA A 156 -0.48 3.99 0.09
C ALA A 156 0.55 3.11 -0.65
N ALA A 157 1.71 3.70 -0.94
CA ALA A 157 2.86 3.01 -1.49
C ALA A 157 4.12 3.47 -0.72
N ILE A 158 4.89 2.51 -0.24
CA ILE A 158 6.12 2.72 0.51
C ILE A 158 7.27 2.16 -0.32
N PHE A 159 8.22 3.01 -0.69
CA PHE A 159 9.45 2.61 -1.37
C PHE A 159 10.64 2.91 -0.46
N MET A 160 11.48 1.92 -0.21
CA MET A 160 12.66 2.07 0.66
C MET A 160 13.91 1.73 -0.14
N GLY A 161 14.84 2.67 -0.24
CA GLY A 161 16.07 2.47 -1.03
C GLY A 161 15.80 2.36 -2.53
N ASP A 162 14.80 3.06 -3.07
CA ASP A 162 14.43 2.96 -4.49
C ASP A 162 15.52 3.53 -5.42
N PRO A 163 16.14 2.72 -6.32
CA PRO A 163 17.08 3.21 -7.32
C PRO A 163 16.55 4.30 -8.25
N ARG A 164 15.22 4.45 -8.35
CA ARG A 164 14.54 5.52 -9.11
C ARG A 164 14.58 6.88 -8.41
N TYR A 165 15.05 6.96 -7.17
CA TYR A 165 15.08 8.21 -6.40
C TYR A 165 15.87 9.31 -7.12
N ILE A 166 15.33 10.54 -7.09
CA ILE A 166 16.00 11.76 -7.56
C ILE A 166 15.50 12.93 -6.74
N TYR A 167 16.41 13.56 -5.99
CA TYR A 167 16.05 14.60 -5.04
C TYR A 167 15.18 15.69 -5.66
N GLY A 168 14.01 15.90 -5.05
CA GLY A 168 13.09 16.99 -5.36
C GLY A 168 11.65 16.54 -5.61
N LEU A 169 11.37 15.25 -5.55
CA LEU A 169 10.01 14.74 -5.70
C LEU A 169 9.22 14.92 -4.39
N PRO A 170 7.92 15.27 -4.45
CA PRO A 170 7.15 15.69 -3.28
C PRO A 170 6.86 14.57 -2.27
N TYR A 171 7.11 13.32 -2.65
CA TYR A 171 6.90 12.13 -1.84
C TYR A 171 8.18 11.57 -1.22
N GLU A 172 9.32 12.21 -1.45
CA GLU A 172 10.61 11.75 -0.93
C GLU A 172 10.81 12.14 0.54
N VAL A 173 11.45 11.25 1.29
CA VAL A 173 11.84 11.42 2.69
C VAL A 173 13.26 10.92 2.86
N GLY A 174 14.02 11.59 3.73
CA GLY A 174 15.39 11.23 4.06
C GLY A 174 16.39 12.32 3.72
N THR A 175 17.65 11.98 3.90
CA THR A 175 18.80 12.89 3.81
C THR A 175 19.44 12.94 2.43
N CYS A 176 19.06 12.04 1.50
CA CYS A 176 19.61 12.07 0.15
C CYS A 176 19.29 13.42 -0.54
N ARG A 177 20.32 14.07 -1.06
CA ARG A 177 20.23 15.30 -1.88
C ARG A 177 20.85 15.10 -3.26
N ALA A 178 20.87 13.85 -3.71
CA ALA A 178 21.40 13.41 -4.99
C ALA A 178 20.37 12.49 -5.69
N GLN A 179 20.83 11.42 -6.32
CA GLN A 179 19.98 10.51 -7.10
C GLN A 179 20.55 9.09 -7.08
N GLY A 180 19.71 8.10 -7.37
CA GLY A 180 20.13 6.71 -7.48
C GLY A 180 20.79 6.39 -8.82
N PHE A 181 21.14 5.12 -9.03
CA PHE A 181 21.78 4.70 -10.30
C PHE A 181 20.81 4.62 -11.48
N ALA A 182 19.51 4.50 -11.23
CA ALA A 182 18.47 4.47 -12.24
C ALA A 182 17.43 5.58 -11.99
N PRO A 183 17.82 6.86 -11.88
CA PRO A 183 16.94 7.89 -11.32
C PRO A 183 15.75 8.21 -12.24
N ARG A 184 14.65 8.68 -11.64
CA ARG A 184 13.53 9.26 -12.40
C ARG A 184 14.04 10.41 -13.29
N PRO A 185 13.43 10.65 -14.45
CA PRO A 185 13.76 11.82 -15.26
C PRO A 185 13.56 13.12 -14.47
N SER A 186 14.40 14.12 -14.71
CA SER A 186 14.19 15.45 -14.13
C SER A 186 12.83 16.02 -14.54
N GLY A 187 12.09 16.60 -13.59
CA GLY A 187 10.74 17.11 -13.80
C GLY A 187 9.66 16.01 -13.85
N PHE A 188 9.99 14.76 -13.51
CA PHE A 188 9.01 13.69 -13.39
C PHE A 188 7.93 14.04 -12.37
N SER A 189 6.68 13.66 -12.69
CA SER A 189 5.55 13.78 -11.77
C SER A 189 4.74 12.50 -11.82
N CYS A 190 4.68 11.80 -10.68
CA CYS A 190 3.82 10.63 -10.55
C CYS A 190 2.36 11.07 -10.39
N PRO A 191 1.41 10.54 -11.20
CA PRO A 191 -0.01 10.86 -11.05
C PRO A 191 -0.57 10.53 -9.65
N SER A 192 0.04 9.55 -8.98
CA SER A 192 -0.32 9.09 -7.63
C SER A 192 0.64 9.61 -6.54
N ALA A 193 1.38 10.69 -6.79
CA ALA A 193 2.42 11.22 -5.89
C ALA A 193 1.96 11.37 -4.43
N SER A 194 0.72 11.82 -4.20
CA SER A 194 0.17 11.99 -2.85
C SER A 194 0.02 10.71 -2.05
N LYS A 195 0.06 9.54 -2.70
CA LYS A 195 -0.08 8.20 -2.11
C LYS A 195 1.26 7.56 -1.78
N ILE A 196 2.38 8.22 -2.05
CA ILE A 196 3.72 7.62 -1.98
C ILE A 196 4.52 8.21 -0.82
N LYS A 197 5.34 7.36 -0.20
CA LYS A 197 6.56 7.77 0.50
C LYS A 197 7.74 6.95 -0.01
N SER A 198 8.76 7.65 -0.51
CA SER A 198 10.03 7.05 -0.97
C SER A 198 11.16 7.50 -0.05
N TYR A 199 11.76 6.55 0.67
CA TYR A 199 12.78 6.79 1.69
C TYR A 199 14.18 6.51 1.12
N CYS A 200 15.08 7.49 1.22
CA CYS A 200 16.47 7.36 0.81
C CYS A 200 17.39 8.33 1.57
N ASP A 201 18.53 7.82 2.03
CA ASP A 201 19.52 8.59 2.77
C ASP A 201 20.83 8.80 2.01
N ALA A 202 21.55 9.86 2.38
CA ALA A 202 22.73 10.32 1.66
C ALA A 202 23.86 9.29 1.60
N ALA A 203 23.96 8.41 2.60
CA ALA A 203 25.00 7.39 2.66
C ALA A 203 24.71 6.17 1.77
N ASP A 204 23.49 6.03 1.25
CA ASP A 204 23.08 4.90 0.41
C ASP A 204 23.74 4.93 -0.97
N PRO A 205 24.40 3.84 -1.40
CA PRO A 205 25.10 3.79 -2.69
C PRO A 205 24.20 3.46 -3.90
N TYR A 206 22.93 3.15 -3.70
CA TYR A 206 22.01 2.67 -4.75
C TYR A 206 20.88 3.65 -5.06
N CYS A 207 20.17 4.14 -4.04
CA CYS A 207 19.14 5.17 -4.21
C CYS A 207 19.70 6.59 -4.12
N CYS A 208 20.91 6.72 -3.58
CA CYS A 208 21.68 7.95 -3.58
C CYS A 208 23.05 7.68 -4.23
N ASN A 209 24.01 8.56 -3.98
CA ASN A 209 25.39 8.44 -4.45
C ASN A 209 26.39 8.25 -3.29
N GLY A 210 25.94 7.66 -2.19
CA GLY A 210 26.75 7.37 -1.03
C GLY A 210 27.64 6.13 -1.21
N SER A 211 28.10 5.57 -0.10
CA SER A 211 29.07 4.46 -0.10
C SER A 211 28.85 3.43 1.02
N ASP A 212 27.81 3.57 1.83
CA ASP A 212 27.50 2.63 2.92
C ASP A 212 26.28 1.77 2.57
N ALA A 213 26.55 0.52 2.19
CA ALA A 213 25.50 -0.44 1.89
C ALA A 213 24.65 -0.83 3.12
N ASN A 214 25.12 -0.58 4.36
CA ASN A 214 24.31 -0.85 5.56
C ASN A 214 23.14 0.12 5.68
N THR A 215 23.35 1.39 5.32
CA THR A 215 22.27 2.39 5.21
C THR A 215 21.14 1.87 4.33
N HIS A 216 21.47 1.27 3.17
CA HIS A 216 20.49 0.71 2.26
C HIS A 216 19.62 -0.39 2.88
N GLN A 217 20.16 -1.18 3.81
CA GLN A 217 19.45 -2.28 4.48
C GLN A 217 18.71 -1.82 5.75
N GLY A 218 18.93 -0.59 6.20
CA GLY A 218 18.45 -0.08 7.48
C GLY A 218 17.06 0.56 7.48
N TYR A 219 16.48 0.88 6.31
CA TYR A 219 15.29 1.72 6.22
C TYR A 219 14.04 1.15 6.91
N GLY A 220 13.92 -0.19 6.96
CA GLY A 220 12.83 -0.82 7.70
C GLY A 220 12.85 -0.45 9.19
N THR A 221 14.04 -0.43 9.79
CA THR A 221 14.24 -0.04 11.19
C THR A 221 14.12 1.47 11.38
N GLU A 222 14.71 2.25 10.48
CA GLU A 222 14.78 3.71 10.60
C GLU A 222 13.44 4.41 10.33
N TYR A 223 12.74 3.99 9.27
CA TYR A 223 11.52 4.65 8.79
C TYR A 223 10.26 3.78 8.91
N GLY A 224 10.35 2.53 9.36
CA GLY A 224 9.21 1.61 9.39
C GLY A 224 7.98 2.18 10.11
N GLN A 225 8.18 2.84 11.25
CA GLN A 225 7.07 3.46 11.99
C GLN A 225 6.53 4.73 11.29
N GLN A 226 7.37 5.51 10.62
CA GLN A 226 6.92 6.66 9.81
C GLN A 226 6.09 6.18 8.61
N ALA A 227 6.54 5.11 7.96
CA ALA A 227 5.82 4.44 6.87
C ALA A 227 4.46 3.92 7.35
N LEU A 228 4.40 3.23 8.49
CA LEU A 228 3.14 2.77 9.07
C LEU A 228 2.19 3.95 9.37
N THR A 229 2.69 5.03 9.98
CA THR A 229 1.88 6.23 10.26
C THR A 229 1.28 6.82 8.98
N PHE A 230 2.07 6.92 7.91
CA PHE A 230 1.58 7.37 6.61
C PHE A 230 0.51 6.44 6.04
N VAL A 231 0.75 5.12 6.05
CA VAL A 231 -0.21 4.11 5.59
C VAL A 231 -1.53 4.22 6.36
N ASN A 232 -1.48 4.34 7.68
CA ASN A 232 -2.67 4.48 8.53
C ASN A 232 -3.48 5.73 8.17
N ALA A 233 -2.82 6.87 7.95
CA ALA A 233 -3.48 8.11 7.55
C ALA A 233 -4.22 7.94 6.20
N GLN A 234 -3.61 7.28 5.22
CA GLN A 234 -4.21 7.04 3.90
C GLN A 234 -5.37 6.04 3.93
N LEU A 235 -5.27 5.01 4.77
CA LEU A 235 -6.34 4.03 4.95
C LEU A 235 -7.56 4.64 5.66
N ALA A 236 -7.34 5.58 6.59
CA ALA A 236 -8.38 6.31 7.31
C ALA A 236 -9.09 7.34 6.42
N SER A 237 -8.36 8.11 5.61
CA SER A 237 -8.94 9.12 4.70
C SER A 237 -9.87 8.51 3.65
N SER A 238 -9.68 7.22 3.34
CA SER A 238 -10.51 6.47 2.39
C SER A 238 -11.87 6.04 2.96
N GLY A 239 -12.16 6.27 4.25
CA GLY A 239 -13.41 5.91 4.91
C GLY A 239 -14.52 6.98 4.83
N THR A 240 -14.20 8.18 4.34
CA THR A 240 -15.17 9.27 4.22
C THR A 240 -15.66 9.38 2.77
N SER A 241 -16.59 8.51 2.38
CA SER A 241 -17.43 8.82 1.22
C SER A 241 -18.22 10.09 1.53
N PRO A 242 -18.18 11.15 0.70
CA PRO A 242 -19.11 12.26 0.85
C PRO A 242 -20.50 11.74 0.51
N THR A 243 -21.32 11.48 1.53
CA THR A 243 -22.77 11.44 1.35
C THR A 243 -23.18 12.84 0.89
N SER A 244 -23.45 12.97 -0.40
CA SER A 244 -24.00 14.16 -1.03
C SER A 244 -25.29 14.60 -0.32
N PRO A 245 -25.38 15.83 0.24
CA PRO A 245 -26.65 16.51 0.40
C PRO A 245 -26.90 17.32 -0.87
N SER A 246 -27.86 16.86 -1.67
CA SER A 246 -28.53 17.71 -2.63
C SER A 246 -29.25 18.84 -1.89
N THR A 247 -28.85 20.10 -2.11
CA THR A 247 -29.74 21.26 -2.37
C THR A 247 -28.93 22.54 -2.58
N THR A 248 -29.25 23.24 -3.67
CA THR A 248 -28.65 24.45 -4.24
C THR A 248 -29.12 25.75 -3.51
N PRO A 249 -28.65 26.97 -3.86
CA PRO A 249 -27.90 27.84 -2.93
C PRO A 249 -28.60 29.16 -2.57
N SER A 250 -28.14 29.81 -1.49
CA SER A 250 -28.05 31.29 -1.42
C SER A 250 -27.12 31.75 -0.29
N SER A 251 -26.18 32.61 -0.68
CA SER A 251 -25.37 33.50 0.17
C SER A 251 -26.07 34.88 0.20
N PRO A 252 -25.80 35.81 1.15
CA PRO A 252 -24.49 36.45 1.30
C PRO A 252 -23.98 36.69 2.74
N GLY A 253 -22.69 36.43 2.93
CA GLY A 253 -21.71 37.33 3.58
C GLY A 253 -21.84 37.68 5.07
N THR A 254 -20.84 37.31 5.87
CA THR A 254 -20.33 38.15 6.99
C THR A 254 -18.87 37.79 7.30
N THR A 255 -18.02 38.82 7.28
CA THR A 255 -16.63 38.84 7.75
C THR A 255 -16.63 38.99 9.28
N THR A 256 -15.93 38.14 10.05
CA THR A 256 -14.97 38.54 11.11
C THR A 256 -14.44 37.37 11.95
N THR A 257 -13.15 37.50 12.28
CA THR A 257 -12.42 37.10 13.50
C THR A 257 -12.06 35.63 13.78
N ILE A 258 -10.74 35.44 13.81
CA ILE A 258 -9.99 34.33 14.38
C ILE A 258 -10.27 34.24 15.89
N THR A 259 -10.82 33.11 16.34
CA THR A 259 -10.81 32.72 17.75
C THR A 259 -10.31 31.28 17.88
N SER A 260 -9.24 31.14 18.65
CA SER A 260 -8.61 29.90 19.10
C SER A 260 -9.64 28.92 19.71
N PRO A 261 -9.55 27.60 19.47
CA PRO A 261 -10.32 26.63 20.23
C PRO A 261 -9.62 26.35 21.56
N GLY A 262 -10.26 26.76 22.64
CA GLY A 262 -9.94 26.34 23.99
C GLY A 262 -10.39 24.89 24.27
N SER A 263 -9.49 24.19 24.99
CA SER A 263 -9.75 23.23 26.08
C SER A 263 -10.51 21.92 25.81
N THR A 264 -9.88 21.03 25.03
CA THR A 264 -9.73 19.63 25.48
C THR A 264 -8.24 19.32 25.44
N GLY A 265 -7.66 18.88 26.56
CA GLY A 265 -6.24 18.56 26.62
C GLY A 265 -5.86 17.47 25.60
N VAL A 266 -4.58 17.37 25.25
CA VAL A 266 -4.08 16.34 24.32
C VAL A 266 -4.48 14.96 24.85
N ALA A 267 -5.13 14.15 24.02
CA ALA A 267 -5.59 12.82 24.40
C ALA A 267 -4.43 11.92 24.87
N HIS A 268 -4.75 10.84 25.60
CA HIS A 268 -3.77 9.79 25.93
C HIS A 268 -3.00 9.39 24.67
N TRP A 269 -1.67 9.30 24.77
CA TRP A 269 -0.75 8.99 23.68
C TRP A 269 -0.56 10.09 22.63
N GLY A 270 -1.19 11.25 22.77
CA GLY A 270 -0.96 12.39 21.88
C GLY A 270 0.35 13.11 22.21
N GLN A 271 0.95 13.76 21.21
CA GLN A 271 2.15 14.58 21.39
C GLN A 271 1.79 15.87 22.15
N CYS A 272 2.57 16.19 23.18
CA CYS A 272 2.38 17.36 24.04
C CYS A 272 3.66 18.20 24.18
N GLY A 273 4.70 17.90 23.39
CA GLY A 273 5.94 18.68 23.37
C GLY A 273 6.97 18.14 22.39
N GLY A 274 8.10 18.84 22.32
CA GLY A 274 9.19 18.58 21.37
C GLY A 274 9.57 19.81 20.56
N ASN A 275 10.82 19.88 20.12
CA ASN A 275 11.33 20.95 19.26
C ASN A 275 10.49 21.04 17.97
N GLY A 276 9.89 22.22 17.75
CA GLY A 276 9.02 22.48 16.60
C GLY A 276 7.55 22.12 16.79
N TYR A 277 7.15 21.57 17.94
CA TYR A 277 5.74 21.29 18.24
C TYR A 277 4.98 22.59 18.55
N THR A 278 3.89 22.84 17.82
CA THR A 278 3.04 24.04 17.95
C THR A 278 1.64 23.76 18.53
N GLY A 279 1.38 22.51 18.92
CA GLY A 279 0.10 22.10 19.51
C GLY A 279 0.02 22.31 21.02
N SER A 280 -1.04 21.81 21.64
CA SER A 280 -1.26 21.95 23.08
C SER A 280 -0.22 21.17 23.88
N THR A 281 0.38 21.80 24.89
CA THR A 281 1.31 21.13 25.82
C THR A 281 0.63 20.56 27.05
N THR A 282 -0.69 20.74 27.15
CA THR A 282 -1.50 20.26 28.29
C THR A 282 -2.26 19.01 27.88
N CYS A 283 -2.02 17.91 28.59
CA CYS A 283 -2.70 16.64 28.40
C CYS A 283 -4.12 16.65 28.99
N ALA A 284 -5.03 15.87 28.42
CA ALA A 284 -6.33 15.61 29.01
C ALA A 284 -6.13 14.90 30.36
N SER A 285 -6.86 15.30 31.39
CA SER A 285 -6.87 14.56 32.66
C SER A 285 -7.27 13.10 32.41
N PRO A 286 -6.58 12.09 32.98
CA PRO A 286 -5.56 12.18 34.05
C PRO A 286 -4.10 12.19 33.59
N TYR A 287 -3.83 12.38 32.30
CA TYR A 287 -2.50 12.15 31.71
C TYR A 287 -1.52 13.31 31.95
N THR A 288 -0.24 13.00 31.94
CA THR A 288 0.89 13.94 32.11
C THR A 288 1.77 13.95 30.88
N CYS A 289 2.22 15.14 30.48
CA CYS A 289 3.14 15.27 29.36
C CYS A 289 4.54 14.75 29.74
N THR A 290 4.89 13.58 29.21
CA THR A 290 6.15 12.89 29.51
C THR A 290 7.15 13.10 28.38
N TYR A 291 8.31 13.63 28.71
CA TYR A 291 9.41 13.84 27.75
C TYR A 291 9.98 12.50 27.27
N ALA A 292 10.15 12.34 25.95
CA ALA A 292 10.80 11.18 25.36
C ALA A 292 12.16 11.54 24.73
N ASN A 293 12.20 12.60 23.92
CA ASN A 293 13.44 13.12 23.32
C ASN A 293 13.27 14.59 22.92
N ALA A 294 14.34 15.21 22.40
CA ALA A 294 14.36 16.63 22.06
C ALA A 294 13.25 17.07 21.09
N TYR A 295 12.70 16.17 20.27
CA TYR A 295 11.67 16.46 19.28
C TYR A 295 10.29 15.90 19.66
N TYR A 296 10.16 15.21 20.80
CA TYR A 296 8.94 14.50 21.16
C TYR A 296 8.71 14.35 22.66
N ALA A 297 7.50 14.72 23.11
CA ALA A 297 6.94 14.40 24.42
C ALA A 297 5.48 13.95 24.24
N GLN A 298 5.00 13.03 25.07
CA GLN A 298 3.71 12.35 24.90
C GLN A 298 2.89 12.35 26.19
N CYS A 299 1.56 12.44 26.07
CA CYS A 299 0.64 12.28 27.19
C CYS A 299 0.56 10.82 27.64
N LEU A 300 0.92 10.54 28.89
CA LEU A 300 0.90 9.22 29.55
C LEU A 300 0.15 9.27 30.89
#